data_AF-A0A6I1MTQ5-F1
#
_entry.id   AF-A0A6I1MTQ5-F1
#
_cell.length_a   1.000
_cell.length_b   1.000
_cell.length_c   1.000
_cell.angle_alpha   90.00
_cell.angle_beta   90.00
_cell.angle_gamma   90.00
#
_symmetry.space_group_name_H-M   'P 1'
#
loop_
_entity.id
_entity.type
_entity.pdbx_description
1 polymer ?
#
loop_
_entity_poly.entity_id
_entity_poly.type
_entity_poly.pdbx_seq_one_letter_code
_entity_poly.pdbx_strand_id
1 'polypeptide(L)'
;MNKQDQQDNNARPRFRPVPWSGLETPADVELWIAEHNLSLQEHIAPYETGYGVCFTLDAGGEIYLHTTQDGALILDVTPEADWVAPLIMAAANVAEPPPGSIWVLPDDKLIQLMIGLSSLIASSILVVGHNFGRRRMGAAW
;
A
#
# COMPACT_ATOMS: atom_id res chain seq x y z
N MET A 1 -41.69 7.25 11.61
CA MET A 1 -41.71 7.47 10.15
C MET A 1 -40.41 8.20 9.79
N ASN A 2 -39.50 7.50 9.12
CA ASN A 2 -38.13 7.93 8.77
C ASN A 2 -38.08 9.10 7.79
N LYS A 3 -36.95 9.81 7.81
CA LYS A 3 -36.16 10.44 6.71
C LYS A 3 -35.47 11.68 7.30
N GLN A 4 -34.19 11.97 7.17
CA GLN A 4 -33.05 11.43 6.42
C GLN A 4 -31.81 12.02 7.12
N ASP A 5 -30.96 11.19 7.72
CA ASP A 5 -29.59 11.57 8.03
C ASP A 5 -28.82 11.57 6.71
N GLN A 6 -28.88 12.71 6.02
CA GLN A 6 -28.22 12.93 4.76
C GLN A 6 -26.73 13.12 5.06
N GLN A 7 -25.98 12.02 4.91
CA GLN A 7 -24.52 11.96 5.00
C GLN A 7 -23.86 13.16 4.32
N ASP A 8 -23.09 13.91 5.11
CA ASP A 8 -22.12 14.91 4.64
C ASP A 8 -21.05 14.23 3.76
N ASN A 9 -21.37 14.04 2.49
CA ASN A 9 -20.49 13.42 1.50
C ASN A 9 -19.69 14.49 0.71
N ASN A 10 -19.15 15.47 1.43
CA ASN A 10 -18.35 16.56 0.86
C ASN A 10 -17.10 16.91 1.70
N ALA A 11 -16.71 16.02 2.61
CA ALA A 11 -15.44 16.14 3.31
C ALA A 11 -14.31 15.88 2.30
N ARG A 12 -13.40 16.86 2.12
CA ARG A 12 -12.18 16.66 1.34
C ARG A 12 -11.46 15.40 1.88
N PRO A 13 -10.94 14.51 1.01
CA PRO A 13 -10.14 13.39 1.45
C PRO A 13 -9.05 13.88 2.43
N ARG A 14 -8.96 13.24 3.60
CA ARG A 14 -7.99 13.58 4.66
C ARG A 14 -6.57 13.61 4.09
N PHE A 15 -6.26 12.60 3.29
CA PHE A 15 -5.02 12.47 2.55
C PHE A 15 -5.26 12.82 1.09
N ARG A 16 -4.24 13.37 0.44
CA ARG A 16 -4.28 13.70 -1.00
C ARG A 16 -3.16 12.96 -1.71
N PRO A 17 -3.36 12.55 -2.97
CA PRO A 17 -2.28 12.00 -3.77
C PRO A 17 -1.13 13.00 -3.89
N VAL A 18 0.07 12.51 -3.65
CA VAL A 18 1.34 13.23 -3.84
C VAL A 18 2.01 12.64 -5.09
N PRO A 19 2.34 13.47 -6.11
CA PRO A 19 3.08 13.01 -7.27
C PRO A 19 4.37 12.31 -6.86
N TRP A 20 4.68 11.20 -7.53
CA TRP A 20 5.85 10.41 -7.17
C TRP A 20 7.15 11.12 -7.56
N SER A 21 8.10 11.15 -6.62
CA SER A 21 9.49 11.51 -6.92
C SER A 21 10.27 10.21 -7.03
N GLY A 22 10.89 9.96 -8.19
CA GLY A 22 11.65 8.74 -8.42
C GLY A 22 12.73 8.52 -7.36
N LEU A 23 12.87 7.25 -6.96
CA LEU A 23 13.86 6.74 -6.01
C LEU A 23 14.83 5.87 -6.80
N GLU A 24 16.11 6.26 -6.84
CA GLU A 24 17.12 5.60 -7.68
C GLU A 24 18.11 4.79 -6.84
N THR A 25 18.32 5.19 -5.59
CA THR A 25 19.31 4.60 -4.68
C THR A 25 18.67 4.07 -3.41
N PRO A 26 19.32 3.12 -2.70
CA PRO A 26 18.88 2.70 -1.37
C PRO A 26 18.73 3.86 -0.38
N ALA A 27 19.60 4.87 -0.46
CA ALA A 27 19.53 6.05 0.41
C ALA A 27 18.27 6.88 0.16
N ASP A 28 17.83 7.01 -1.09
CA ASP A 28 16.57 7.70 -1.43
C ASP A 28 15.38 6.96 -0.83
N VAL A 29 15.40 5.62 -0.88
CA VAL A 29 14.35 4.80 -0.28
C VAL A 29 14.34 4.91 1.25
N GLU A 30 15.49 4.85 1.90
CA GLU A 30 15.58 5.02 3.36
C GLU A 30 15.04 6.38 3.81
N LEU A 31 15.35 7.45 3.06
CA LEU A 31 14.80 8.78 3.31
C LEU A 31 13.27 8.77 3.14
N TRP A 32 12.76 8.19 2.05
CA TRP A 32 11.32 8.06 1.82
C TRP A 32 10.64 7.27 2.95
N ILE A 33 11.24 6.18 3.43
CA ILE A 33 10.72 5.39 4.58
C ILE A 33 10.64 6.27 5.83
N ALA A 34 11.69 7.05 6.13
CA ALA A 34 11.72 7.91 7.31
C ALA A 34 10.62 8.99 7.25
N GLU A 35 10.48 9.67 6.12
CA GLU A 35 9.44 10.68 5.88
C GLU A 35 8.03 10.08 5.96
N HIS A 36 7.85 8.89 5.39
CA HIS A 36 6.58 8.18 5.40
C HIS A 36 6.19 7.74 6.81
N ASN A 37 7.14 7.19 7.57
CA ASN A 37 6.91 6.78 8.96
C ASN A 37 6.57 7.98 9.85
N LEU A 38 7.23 9.12 9.66
CA LEU A 38 6.89 10.35 10.37
C LEU A 38 5.47 10.81 10.01
N SER A 39 5.13 10.79 8.72
CA SER A 39 3.78 11.17 8.24
C SER A 39 2.69 10.26 8.82
N LEU A 40 2.94 8.95 8.92
CA LEU A 40 2.03 8.01 9.58
C LEU A 40 1.88 8.34 11.07
N GLN A 41 2.96 8.64 11.78
CA GLN A 41 2.90 9.00 13.20
C GLN A 41 2.14 10.30 13.45
N GLU A 42 2.30 11.30 12.58
CA GLU A 42 1.63 12.60 12.70
C GLU A 42 0.15 12.54 12.33
N HIS A 43 -0.22 11.63 11.42
CA HIS A 43 -1.54 11.63 10.81
C HIS A 43 -2.38 10.39 11.03
N ILE A 44 -1.93 9.36 11.74
CA ILE A 44 -2.75 8.17 12.02
C ILE A 44 -3.07 8.15 13.52
N ALA A 45 -4.35 8.20 13.85
CA ALA A 45 -4.80 8.16 15.23
C ALA A 45 -4.60 6.74 15.81
N PRO A 46 -4.40 6.60 17.14
CA PRO A 46 -4.06 5.30 17.74
C PRO A 46 -5.09 4.18 17.55
N TYR A 47 -6.34 4.52 17.24
CA TYR A 47 -7.43 3.57 17.01
C TYR A 47 -7.64 3.23 15.52
N GLU A 48 -6.97 3.94 14.61
CA GLU A 48 -7.07 3.68 13.18
C GLU A 48 -6.31 2.39 12.83
N THR A 49 -6.91 1.57 11.97
CA THR A 49 -6.34 0.30 11.52
C THR A 49 -6.38 0.22 10.00
N GLY A 50 -5.65 -0.73 9.42
CA GLY A 50 -5.56 -0.83 7.97
C GLY A 50 -4.93 0.42 7.36
N TYR A 51 -3.92 0.98 8.03
CA TYR A 51 -3.16 2.12 7.53
C TYR A 51 -1.95 1.68 6.73
N GLY A 52 -1.51 2.53 5.81
CA GLY A 52 -0.35 2.26 4.97
C GLY A 52 -0.26 3.29 3.86
N VAL A 53 0.29 2.88 2.72
CA VAL A 53 0.32 3.70 1.52
C VAL A 53 -0.34 2.98 0.35
N CYS A 54 -1.03 3.74 -0.49
CA CYS A 54 -1.47 3.30 -1.80
C CYS A 54 -0.61 3.98 -2.85
N PHE A 55 -0.04 3.19 -3.75
CA PHE A 55 0.66 3.64 -4.94
C PHE A 55 -0.26 3.50 -6.14
N THR A 56 -0.53 4.59 -6.85
CA THR A 56 -1.18 4.57 -8.16
C THR A 56 -0.11 4.44 -9.23
N LEU A 57 -0.30 3.50 -10.16
CA LEU A 57 0.68 3.21 -11.21
C LEU A 57 0.36 3.95 -12.52
N ASP A 58 1.38 4.38 -13.25
CA ASP A 58 1.24 5.14 -14.50
C ASP A 58 0.48 4.35 -15.59
N ALA A 59 0.74 3.04 -15.68
CA ALA A 59 0.09 2.17 -16.66
C ALA A 59 -1.28 1.63 -16.19
N GLY A 60 -1.73 2.04 -15.00
CA GLY A 60 -3.00 1.63 -14.41
C GLY A 60 -2.87 0.60 -13.30
N GLY A 61 -3.84 0.66 -12.38
CA GLY A 61 -3.90 -0.14 -11.16
C GLY A 61 -3.18 0.50 -9.98
N GLU A 62 -3.38 -0.13 -8.83
CA GLU A 62 -2.90 0.30 -7.52
C GLU A 62 -2.23 -0.84 -6.76
N ILE A 63 -1.24 -0.47 -5.93
CA ILE A 63 -0.60 -1.35 -4.96
C ILE A 63 -0.73 -0.72 -3.59
N TYR A 64 -1.38 -1.41 -2.66
CA TYR A 64 -1.46 -0.99 -1.26
C TYR A 64 -0.36 -1.69 -0.47
N LEU A 65 0.46 -0.93 0.25
CA LEU A 65 1.54 -1.43 1.09
C LEU A 65 1.25 -1.14 2.57
N HIS A 66 1.42 -2.17 3.40
CA HIS A 66 1.39 -2.07 4.86
C HIS A 66 2.54 -2.88 5.46
N THR A 67 3.19 -2.33 6.49
CA THR A 67 4.16 -3.07 7.30
C THR A 67 3.48 -3.51 8.59
N THR A 68 3.49 -4.81 8.86
CA THR A 68 2.94 -5.39 10.07
C THR A 68 3.84 -5.14 11.29
N GLN A 69 3.32 -5.40 12.49
CA GLN A 69 4.09 -5.21 13.74
C GLN A 69 5.30 -6.13 13.86
N ASP A 70 5.26 -7.31 13.22
CA ASP A 70 6.34 -8.28 13.13
C ASP A 70 7.32 -8.00 11.97
N GLY A 71 7.13 -6.89 11.25
CA GLY A 71 8.05 -6.44 10.19
C GLY A 71 7.72 -7.00 8.80
N ALA A 72 6.72 -7.84 8.62
CA ALA A 72 6.36 -8.30 7.28
C ALA A 72 5.74 -7.17 6.44
N LEU A 73 6.03 -7.15 5.15
CA LEU A 73 5.36 -6.30 4.17
C LEU A 73 4.15 -7.04 3.63
N ILE A 74 2.99 -6.38 3.65
CA ILE A 74 1.79 -6.84 2.97
C ILE A 74 1.56 -5.92 1.77
N LEU A 75 1.53 -6.50 0.58
CA LEU A 75 1.06 -5.84 -0.64
C LEU A 75 -0.33 -6.36 -0.98
N ASP A 76 -1.27 -5.47 -1.25
CA ASP A 76 -2.54 -5.80 -1.89
C ASP A 76 -2.55 -5.17 -3.28
N VAL A 77 -2.45 -6.02 -4.30
CA VAL A 77 -2.31 -5.63 -5.70
C VAL A 77 -3.68 -5.71 -6.36
N THR A 78 -4.19 -4.58 -6.83
CA THR A 78 -5.48 -4.56 -7.55
C THR A 78 -5.41 -5.41 -8.83
N PRO A 79 -6.53 -5.98 -9.31
CA PRO A 79 -6.55 -6.76 -10.55
C PRO A 79 -5.99 -6.01 -11.77
N GLU A 80 -6.17 -4.69 -11.83
CA GLU A 80 -5.63 -3.82 -12.88
C GLU A 80 -4.11 -3.69 -12.83
N ALA A 81 -3.48 -3.99 -11.67
CA ALA A 81 -2.03 -3.98 -11.45
C ALA A 81 -1.38 -5.38 -11.50
N ASP A 82 -2.11 -6.44 -11.86
CA ASP A 82 -1.56 -7.81 -11.92
C ASP A 82 -0.33 -7.93 -12.84
N TRP A 83 -0.21 -7.02 -13.82
CA TRP A 83 0.95 -6.95 -14.72
C TRP A 83 2.28 -6.66 -14.00
N VAL A 84 2.25 -6.16 -12.76
CA VAL A 84 3.45 -5.90 -11.93
C VAL A 84 3.97 -7.17 -11.24
N ALA A 85 3.20 -8.26 -11.24
CA ALA A 85 3.58 -9.50 -10.56
C ALA A 85 5.01 -9.98 -10.84
N PRO A 86 5.54 -9.98 -12.10
CA PRO A 86 6.92 -10.39 -12.36
C PRO A 86 7.97 -9.56 -11.63
N LEU A 87 7.71 -8.26 -11.41
CA LEU A 87 8.60 -7.37 -10.67
C LEU A 87 8.58 -7.70 -9.17
N ILE A 88 7.38 -7.89 -8.59
CA ILE A 88 7.23 -8.28 -7.19
C ILE A 88 7.90 -9.63 -6.95
N MET A 89 7.73 -10.59 -7.87
CA MET A 89 8.39 -11.91 -7.81
C MET A 89 9.91 -11.79 -7.82
N ALA A 90 10.46 -10.94 -8.68
CA ALA A 90 11.89 -10.70 -8.76
C ALA A 90 12.45 -10.06 -7.47
N ALA A 91 11.73 -9.09 -6.89
CA ALA A 91 12.10 -8.47 -5.61
C ALA A 91 11.98 -9.46 -4.43
N ALA A 92 10.93 -10.28 -4.44
CA ALA A 92 10.67 -11.29 -3.42
C ALA A 92 11.58 -12.53 -3.54
N ASN A 93 12.22 -12.72 -4.70
CA ASN A 93 12.97 -13.93 -5.06
C ASN A 93 12.10 -15.21 -4.97
N VAL A 94 10.91 -15.17 -5.58
CA VAL A 94 9.96 -16.30 -5.62
C VAL A 94 9.68 -16.74 -7.06
N ALA A 95 9.40 -18.04 -7.24
CA ALA A 95 9.19 -18.64 -8.56
C ALA A 95 7.76 -18.49 -9.09
N GLU A 96 6.76 -18.38 -8.20
CA GLU A 96 5.35 -18.25 -8.56
C GLU A 96 4.64 -17.21 -7.68
N PRO A 97 3.65 -16.47 -8.24
CA PRO A 97 2.84 -15.54 -7.47
C PRO A 97 1.91 -16.28 -6.49
N PRO A 98 1.58 -15.70 -5.33
CA PRO A 98 0.59 -16.27 -4.43
C PRO A 98 -0.81 -16.30 -5.07
N PRO A 99 -1.72 -17.18 -4.62
CA PRO A 99 -3.10 -17.15 -5.07
C PRO A 99 -3.82 -15.89 -4.55
N GLY A 100 -4.23 -15.00 -5.45
CA GLY A 100 -4.99 -13.79 -5.14
C GLY A 100 -4.16 -12.50 -5.20
N SER A 101 -4.67 -11.42 -4.62
CA SER A 101 -4.07 -10.08 -4.67
C SER A 101 -3.03 -9.81 -3.58
N ILE A 102 -2.97 -10.66 -2.55
CA ILE A 102 -2.16 -10.41 -1.34
C ILE A 102 -0.80 -11.07 -1.46
N TRP A 103 0.25 -10.25 -1.36
CA TRP A 103 1.64 -10.67 -1.25
C TRP A 103 2.14 -10.41 0.16
N VAL A 104 2.85 -11.38 0.74
CA VAL A 104 3.50 -11.23 2.04
C VAL A 104 4.99 -11.43 1.83
N LEU A 105 5.78 -10.39 2.11
CA LEU A 105 7.22 -10.37 1.92
C LEU A 105 7.92 -10.07 3.26
N PRO A 106 9.17 -10.53 3.46
CA PRO A 106 9.97 -10.04 4.58
C PRO A 106 10.33 -8.55 4.39
N ASP A 107 10.61 -7.84 5.49
CA ASP A 107 10.99 -6.42 5.50
C ASP A 107 12.23 -6.12 4.65
N ASP A 108 13.21 -7.04 4.63
CA ASP A 108 14.46 -6.90 3.89
C ASP A 108 14.24 -6.68 2.37
N LYS A 109 13.04 -6.95 1.87
CA LYS A 109 12.66 -6.73 0.46
C LYS A 109 12.16 -5.33 0.16
N LEU A 110 11.88 -4.51 1.16
CA LEU A 110 11.25 -3.19 0.96
C LEU A 110 12.12 -2.30 0.06
N ILE A 111 13.42 -2.23 0.32
CA ILE A 111 14.33 -1.36 -0.46
C ILE A 111 14.35 -1.79 -1.93
N GLN A 112 14.57 -3.08 -2.19
CA GLN A 112 14.64 -3.61 -3.55
C GLN A 112 13.30 -3.45 -4.28
N LEU A 113 12.19 -3.69 -3.59
CA LEU A 113 10.84 -3.52 -4.13
C LEU A 113 10.58 -2.05 -4.52
N MET A 114 10.91 -1.11 -3.64
CA MET A 114 10.69 0.31 -3.88
C MET A 114 11.53 0.84 -5.04
N ILE A 115 12.79 0.41 -5.16
CA ILE A 115 13.64 0.75 -6.32
C ILE A 115 13.01 0.22 -7.61
N GLY A 116 12.57 -1.04 -7.62
CA GLY A 116 11.94 -1.65 -8.79
C GLY A 116 10.65 -0.94 -9.20
N LEU A 117 9.76 -0.67 -8.24
CA LEU A 117 8.47 -0.04 -8.51
C LEU A 117 8.59 1.45 -8.86
N SER A 118 9.68 2.12 -8.49
CA SER A 118 9.76 3.57 -8.51
C SER A 118 9.45 4.21 -9.86
N SER A 119 9.88 3.58 -10.96
CA SER A 119 9.63 4.08 -12.32
C SER A 119 8.21 3.82 -12.83
N LEU A 120 7.41 3.07 -12.10
CA LEU A 120 6.03 2.70 -12.45
C LEU A 120 4.98 3.51 -11.67
N ILE A 121 5.39 4.18 -10.58
CA ILE A 121 4.47 4.88 -9.67
C ILE A 121 4.23 6.30 -10.20
N ALA A 122 2.96 6.64 -10.40
CA ALA A 122 2.52 7.98 -10.75
C ALA A 122 2.37 8.87 -9.50
N SER A 123 1.79 8.31 -8.44
CA SER A 123 1.53 9.02 -7.19
C SER A 123 1.40 8.07 -6.01
N SER A 124 1.56 8.62 -4.80
CA SER A 124 1.31 7.91 -3.54
C SER A 124 0.30 8.66 -2.68
N ILE A 125 -0.48 7.92 -1.88
CA ILE A 125 -1.41 8.49 -0.90
C ILE A 125 -1.39 7.66 0.38
N LEU A 126 -1.41 8.32 1.54
CA LEU A 126 -1.66 7.64 2.82
C LEU A 126 -3.08 7.09 2.85
N VAL A 127 -3.24 5.86 3.34
CA VAL A 127 -4.55 5.22 3.47
C VAL A 127 -4.80 4.81 4.91
N VAL A 128 -6.08 4.75 5.28
CA VAL A 128 -6.60 4.21 6.54
C VAL A 128 -7.84 3.37 6.25
N GLY A 129 -8.10 2.34 7.04
CA GLY A 129 -9.24 1.45 6.87
C GLY A 129 -9.14 0.49 5.68
N HIS A 130 -7.99 0.41 5.01
CA HIS A 130 -7.76 -0.55 3.92
C HIS A 130 -7.75 -1.97 4.47
N ASN A 131 -8.34 -2.89 3.72
CA ASN A 131 -8.44 -4.28 4.12
C ASN A 131 -7.29 -5.08 3.51
N PHE A 132 -6.12 -5.04 4.14
CA PHE A 132 -4.92 -5.82 3.79
C PHE A 132 -5.11 -7.33 4.03
N GLY A 133 -6.08 -7.96 3.36
CA GLY A 133 -6.39 -9.38 3.48
C GLY A 133 -7.09 -9.82 4.78
N ARG A 134 -7.42 -8.88 5.68
CA ARG A 134 -8.00 -9.17 7.02
C ARG A 134 -9.46 -9.64 7.01
N ARG A 135 -10.22 -9.55 5.90
CA ARG A 135 -11.61 -10.10 5.80
C ARG A 135 -11.79 -11.29 4.84
N ARG A 136 -10.99 -12.36 4.99
CA ARG A 136 -11.36 -13.68 4.45
C ARG A 136 -11.23 -14.85 5.43
N MET A 137 -11.15 -14.58 6.74
CA MET A 137 -11.46 -15.58 7.77
C MET A 137 -12.76 -15.18 8.47
N GLY A 138 -13.87 -15.48 7.82
CA GLY A 138 -15.20 -15.15 8.32
C GLY A 138 -16.32 -15.76 7.48
N ALA A 139 -16.13 -16.98 6.98
CA ALA A 139 -17.18 -17.85 6.44
C ALA A 139 -16.57 -19.20 6.07
N ALA A 140 -16.45 -20.11 7.04
CA ALA A 140 -16.37 -21.57 6.83
C ALA A 140 -16.25 -22.29 8.18
N TRP A 141 -17.42 -22.68 8.70
CA TRP A 141 -17.71 -23.80 9.62
C TRP A 141 -17.18 -23.74 11.06
#